data_AF-A0A1E4GGJ8-F1
#
_entry.id   AF-A0A1E4GGJ8-F1
#
_cell.length_a   1.000
_cell.length_b   1.000
_cell.length_c   1.000
_cell.angle_alpha   90.00
_cell.angle_beta   90.00
_cell.angle_gamma   90.00
#
_symmetry.space_group_name_H-M   'P 1'
#
loop_
_entity.id
_entity.type
_entity.pdbx_description
1 polymer ?
#
loop_
_entity_poly.entity_id
_entity_poly.type
_entity_poly.pdbx_seq_one_letter_code
_entity_poly.pdbx_strand_id
1 'polypeptide(L)'
;MTSLLQRWTGLCQLAGQYQIPVLAGYDHPEMDCRSWDGLWLRDPAAGSAVALSAGLDMLSACWVLAHELGHHFTCQRAEGAAAHLTTADNQKRWGQGRVHQPEEEAANLWAALELISDKEWQELEETHPESLDDISKALELPPAAALWRARAEQEKQSAQPPVKLRLDRKAQQLLSKPVNGQGGHQSFLRHLQRCLSGSTLYLTRKDFNRIREYLLRTGGGYRSRYQAIMDCALRGIEKSGGLRRFFHEPQPE
;
A
#
# COMPACT_ATOMS: atom_id res chain seq x y z
N MET A 1 -18.25 -10.05 -16.49
CA MET A 1 -16.82 -9.69 -16.62
C MET A 1 -16.28 -9.52 -15.21
N THR A 2 -15.20 -10.20 -14.83
CA THR A 2 -14.59 -10.02 -13.51
C THR A 2 -14.02 -8.60 -13.36
N SER A 3 -13.87 -8.13 -12.13
CA SER A 3 -13.32 -6.80 -11.84
C SER A 3 -11.90 -6.65 -12.39
N LEU A 4 -11.10 -7.73 -12.30
CA LEU A 4 -9.75 -7.80 -12.86
C LEU A 4 -9.71 -7.60 -14.38
N LEU A 5 -10.62 -8.23 -15.14
CA LEU A 5 -10.63 -8.12 -16.59
C LEU A 5 -11.04 -6.72 -17.05
N GLN A 6 -11.93 -6.05 -16.30
CA GLN A 6 -12.30 -4.66 -16.55
C GLN A 6 -11.11 -3.72 -16.33
N ARG A 7 -10.38 -3.88 -15.21
CA ARG A 7 -9.16 -3.11 -14.94
C ARG A 7 -8.10 -3.30 -16.02
N TRP A 8 -7.81 -4.55 -16.37
CA TRP A 8 -6.86 -4.87 -17.45
C TRP A 8 -7.25 -4.22 -18.78
N THR A 9 -8.52 -4.36 -19.17
CA THR A 9 -9.03 -3.76 -20.41
C THR A 9 -8.91 -2.24 -20.39
N GLY A 10 -9.22 -1.60 -19.25
CA GLY A 10 -9.06 -0.17 -19.05
C GLY A 10 -7.62 0.30 -19.21
N LEU A 11 -6.65 -0.40 -18.60
CA LEU A 11 -5.23 -0.10 -18.75
C LEU A 11 -4.76 -0.25 -20.20
N CYS A 12 -5.18 -1.31 -20.91
CA CYS A 12 -4.84 -1.50 -22.31
C CYS A 12 -5.43 -0.40 -23.21
N GLN A 13 -6.67 0.01 -22.95
CA GLN A 13 -7.32 1.13 -23.65
C GLN A 13 -6.58 2.44 -23.40
N LEU A 14 -6.19 2.70 -22.15
CA LEU A 14 -5.40 3.87 -21.78
C LEU A 14 -4.04 3.87 -22.50
N ALA A 15 -3.30 2.75 -22.44
CA ALA A 15 -2.04 2.62 -23.17
C ALA A 15 -2.21 2.88 -24.67
N GLY A 16 -3.27 2.34 -25.29
CA GLY A 16 -3.61 2.58 -26.70
C GLY A 16 -3.92 4.03 -27.02
N GLN A 17 -4.64 4.74 -26.15
CA GLN A 17 -4.94 6.17 -26.30
C GLN A 17 -3.66 7.03 -26.34
N TYR A 18 -2.66 6.66 -25.55
CA TYR A 18 -1.37 7.35 -25.50
C TYR A 18 -0.32 6.74 -26.43
N GLN A 19 -0.72 5.78 -27.27
CA GLN A 19 0.17 5.09 -28.22
C GLN A 19 1.39 4.44 -27.54
N ILE A 20 1.21 3.93 -26.32
CA ILE A 20 2.26 3.23 -25.55
C ILE A 20 2.17 1.75 -25.89
N PRO A 21 3.14 1.17 -26.61
CA PRO A 21 3.15 -0.27 -26.88
C PRO A 21 3.33 -1.04 -25.57
N VAL A 22 2.53 -2.09 -25.40
CA VAL A 22 2.60 -2.99 -24.24
C VAL A 22 2.99 -4.39 -24.71
N LEU A 23 4.15 -4.85 -24.28
CA LEU A 23 4.63 -6.21 -24.49
C LEU A 23 4.32 -7.04 -23.24
N ALA A 24 3.14 -7.66 -23.22
CA ALA A 24 2.75 -8.54 -22.12
C ALA A 24 3.31 -9.96 -22.31
N GLY A 25 3.85 -10.55 -21.24
CA GLY A 25 4.42 -11.90 -21.29
C GLY A 25 5.76 -11.96 -22.01
N TYR A 26 6.56 -10.91 -21.90
CA TYR A 26 7.86 -10.82 -22.55
C TYR A 26 8.90 -11.68 -21.83
N ASP A 27 9.59 -12.53 -22.59
CA ASP A 27 10.66 -13.39 -22.12
C ASP A 27 11.99 -12.85 -22.68
N HIS A 28 12.74 -12.13 -21.85
CA HIS A 28 13.99 -11.51 -22.29
C HIS A 28 15.08 -12.58 -22.41
N PRO A 29 15.79 -12.69 -23.55
CA PRO A 29 16.68 -13.82 -23.83
C PRO A 29 17.84 -13.98 -22.85
N GLU A 30 18.23 -12.89 -22.17
CA GLU A 30 19.36 -12.86 -21.24
C GLU A 30 18.95 -12.70 -19.76
N MET A 31 17.65 -12.59 -19.45
CA MET A 31 17.18 -12.41 -18.06
C MET A 31 16.11 -13.43 -17.70
N ASP A 32 16.25 -14.07 -16.54
CA ASP A 32 15.22 -14.94 -15.99
C ASP A 32 13.94 -14.13 -15.74
N CYS A 33 12.80 -14.58 -16.26
CA CYS A 33 11.49 -13.95 -16.06
C CYS A 33 11.09 -13.81 -14.58
N ARG A 34 11.74 -14.53 -13.65
CA ARG A 34 11.51 -14.40 -12.21
C ARG A 34 12.31 -13.27 -11.55
N SER A 35 13.23 -12.66 -12.28
CA SER A 35 14.15 -11.63 -11.75
C SER A 35 13.69 -10.19 -12.01
N TRP A 36 12.59 -10.01 -12.75
CA TRP A 36 12.01 -8.72 -13.07
C TRP A 36 10.50 -8.84 -13.26
N ASP A 37 9.78 -7.75 -12.99
CA ASP A 37 8.33 -7.69 -13.12
C ASP A 37 7.91 -6.85 -14.34
N GLY A 38 8.38 -5.61 -14.40
CA GLY A 38 8.00 -4.62 -15.41
C GLY A 38 9.17 -3.74 -15.84
N LEU A 39 9.05 -3.18 -17.04
CA LEU A 39 10.00 -2.23 -17.59
C LEU A 39 9.24 -1.14 -18.32
N TRP A 40 9.43 0.10 -17.90
CA TRP A 40 9.03 1.29 -18.62
C TRP A 40 10.26 1.93 -19.29
N LEU A 41 10.11 2.26 -20.57
CA LEU A 41 11.10 3.00 -21.36
C LEU A 41 10.44 4.25 -21.93
N ARG A 42 11.19 5.35 -21.98
CA ARG A 42 10.84 6.57 -22.69
C ARG A 42 12.03 7.06 -23.49
N ASP A 43 11.82 7.10 -24.80
CA ASP A 43 12.72 7.70 -25.77
C ASP A 43 12.09 8.98 -26.33
N PRO A 44 12.83 10.10 -26.42
CA PRO A 44 12.29 11.36 -26.95
C PRO A 44 11.79 11.28 -28.40
N ALA A 45 12.35 10.40 -29.22
CA ALA A 45 12.01 10.27 -30.63
C ALA A 45 10.97 9.16 -30.89
N ALA A 46 11.03 8.06 -30.15
CA ALA A 46 10.18 6.89 -30.33
C ALA A 46 8.99 6.81 -29.36
N GLY A 47 8.94 7.67 -28.34
CA GLY A 47 7.87 7.69 -27.34
C GLY A 47 8.12 6.71 -26.18
N SER A 48 7.04 6.30 -25.51
CA SER A 48 7.14 5.37 -24.37
C SER A 48 6.72 3.95 -24.75
N ALA A 49 7.28 2.96 -24.08
CA ALA A 49 6.89 1.57 -24.18
C ALA A 49 6.94 0.87 -22.82
N VAL A 50 6.13 -0.16 -22.66
CA VAL A 50 6.08 -1.00 -21.45
C VAL A 50 6.27 -2.46 -21.83
N ALA A 51 7.10 -3.17 -21.07
CA ALA A 51 7.21 -4.63 -21.11
C ALA A 51 6.86 -5.22 -19.74
N LEU A 52 6.15 -6.34 -19.74
CA LEU A 52 5.79 -7.11 -18.54
C LEU A 52 6.40 -8.49 -18.65
N SER A 53 6.99 -8.97 -17.56
CA SER A 53 7.62 -10.28 -17.50
C SER A 53 6.63 -11.41 -17.76
N ALA A 54 7.08 -12.45 -18.49
CA ALA A 54 6.37 -13.71 -18.66
C ALA A 54 6.13 -14.49 -17.34
N GLY A 55 6.83 -14.13 -16.26
CA GLY A 55 6.69 -14.77 -14.95
C GLY A 55 5.49 -14.30 -14.13
N LEU A 56 4.80 -13.24 -14.55
CA LEU A 56 3.71 -12.64 -13.79
C LEU A 56 2.39 -13.41 -13.96
N ASP A 57 1.68 -13.62 -12.84
CA ASP A 57 0.26 -13.97 -12.90
C ASP A 57 -0.58 -12.75 -13.30
N MET A 58 -1.86 -12.98 -13.62
CA MET A 58 -2.73 -11.90 -14.11
C MET A 58 -2.94 -10.76 -13.10
N LEU A 59 -2.98 -11.08 -11.80
CA LEU A 59 -3.15 -10.08 -10.73
C LEU A 59 -1.93 -9.15 -10.68
N SER A 60 -0.74 -9.75 -10.69
CA SER A 60 0.54 -9.06 -10.64
C SER A 60 0.78 -8.29 -11.94
N ALA A 61 0.46 -8.87 -13.11
CA ALA A 61 0.56 -8.19 -14.40
C ALA A 61 -0.32 -6.94 -14.47
N CYS A 62 -1.55 -7.00 -13.95
CA CYS A 62 -2.45 -5.85 -13.89
C CYS A 62 -1.87 -4.71 -13.03
N TRP A 63 -1.37 -5.04 -11.83
CA TRP A 63 -0.72 -4.07 -10.95
C TRP A 63 0.55 -3.47 -11.56
N VAL A 64 1.43 -4.31 -12.10
CA VAL A 64 2.70 -3.89 -12.70
C VAL A 64 2.45 -3.02 -13.92
N LEU A 65 1.50 -3.38 -14.80
CA LEU A 65 1.14 -2.52 -15.94
C LEU A 65 0.68 -1.13 -15.49
N ALA A 66 -0.18 -1.05 -14.48
CA ALA A 66 -0.60 0.25 -13.94
C ALA A 66 0.57 1.04 -13.36
N HIS A 67 1.50 0.37 -12.68
CA HIS A 67 2.71 0.99 -12.14
C HIS A 67 3.62 1.53 -13.26
N GLU A 68 3.90 0.75 -14.29
CA GLU A 68 4.74 1.17 -15.42
C GLU A 68 4.09 2.31 -16.23
N LEU A 69 2.75 2.28 -16.40
CA LEU A 69 2.01 3.42 -16.95
C LEU A 69 2.09 4.63 -16.02
N GLY A 70 2.10 4.43 -14.70
CA GLY A 70 2.36 5.47 -13.71
C GLY A 70 3.66 6.22 -13.98
N HIS A 71 4.75 5.51 -14.31
CA HIS A 71 6.00 6.17 -14.71
C HIS A 71 5.82 7.09 -15.92
N HIS A 72 5.05 6.69 -16.93
CA HIS A 72 4.76 7.56 -18.07
C HIS A 72 4.05 8.86 -17.65
N PHE A 73 3.11 8.79 -16.71
CA PHE A 73 2.30 9.94 -16.29
C PHE A 73 2.92 10.80 -15.20
N THR A 74 3.82 10.25 -14.37
CA THR A 74 4.40 10.97 -13.23
C THR A 74 5.87 11.32 -13.41
N CYS A 75 6.60 10.65 -14.30
CA CYS A 75 8.01 10.97 -14.54
C CYS A 75 8.15 12.29 -15.32
N GLN A 76 8.89 13.23 -14.75
CA GLN A 76 9.14 14.54 -15.37
C GLN A 76 10.30 14.52 -16.38
N ARG A 77 11.01 13.40 -16.51
CA ARG A 77 12.18 13.31 -17.39
C ARG A 77 11.74 13.11 -18.84
N ALA A 78 12.45 13.79 -19.74
CA ALA A 78 12.24 13.67 -21.19
C ALA A 78 12.67 12.30 -21.73
N GLU A 79 13.68 11.70 -21.11
CA GLU A 79 14.17 10.35 -21.36
C GLU A 79 14.25 9.59 -20.04
N GLY A 80 14.07 8.27 -20.08
CA GLY A 80 14.15 7.46 -18.88
C GLY A 80 13.95 5.97 -19.14
N ALA A 81 14.59 5.17 -18.30
CA ALA A 81 14.30 3.76 -18.16
C ALA A 81 14.08 3.48 -16.68
N ALA A 82 12.95 2.87 -16.34
CA ALA A 82 12.66 2.37 -15.00
C ALA A 82 12.36 0.89 -15.14
N ALA A 83 13.14 0.05 -14.47
CA ALA A 83 12.91 -1.39 -14.42
C ALA A 83 12.46 -1.74 -13.01
N HIS A 84 11.27 -2.32 -12.90
CA HIS A 84 10.81 -2.93 -11.67
C HIS A 84 11.53 -4.27 -11.49
N LEU A 85 12.68 -4.23 -10.82
CA LEU A 85 13.51 -5.40 -10.55
C LEU A 85 13.05 -6.11 -9.26
N THR A 86 12.54 -7.32 -9.40
CA THR A 86 12.21 -8.24 -8.31
C THR A 86 13.45 -9.01 -7.88
N THR A 87 14.38 -8.33 -7.21
CA THR A 87 15.42 -9.05 -6.48
C THR A 87 14.86 -9.57 -5.15
N ALA A 88 15.35 -10.72 -4.67
CA ALA A 88 15.02 -11.22 -3.32
C ALA A 88 15.33 -10.18 -2.23
N ASP A 89 16.26 -9.25 -2.49
CA ASP A 89 16.58 -8.12 -1.63
C ASP A 89 15.54 -6.99 -1.72
N ASN A 90 15.00 -6.69 -2.89
CA ASN A 90 13.91 -5.72 -3.05
C ASN A 90 12.61 -6.21 -2.41
N GLN A 91 12.29 -7.50 -2.50
CA GLN A 91 11.13 -8.10 -1.80
C GLN A 91 11.31 -8.06 -0.26
N LYS A 92 12.52 -8.30 0.26
CA LYS A 92 12.83 -8.15 1.70
C LYS A 92 12.80 -6.71 2.19
N ARG A 93 13.07 -5.73 1.31
CA ARG A 93 13.17 -4.29 1.61
C ARG A 93 11.83 -3.56 1.66
N TRP A 94 10.69 -4.25 1.57
CA TRP A 94 9.38 -3.67 1.87
C TRP A 94 9.25 -3.33 3.37
N GLY A 95 10.01 -2.34 3.85
CA GLY A 95 9.99 -1.85 5.23
C GLY A 95 11.35 -1.60 5.89
N GLN A 96 12.48 -1.98 5.27
CA GLN A 96 13.81 -1.66 5.80
C GLN A 96 14.42 -0.52 4.99
N GLY A 97 14.48 0.68 5.60
CA GLY A 97 15.26 1.82 5.13
C GLY A 97 15.13 2.09 3.62
N ARG A 98 14.00 2.64 3.18
CA ARG A 98 13.85 3.09 1.80
C ARG A 98 14.91 4.15 1.50
N VAL A 99 15.72 3.91 0.47
CA VAL A 99 16.15 5.03 -0.37
C VAL A 99 14.85 5.61 -0.91
N HIS A 100 14.50 6.82 -0.48
CA HIS A 100 13.31 7.50 -0.98
C HIS A 100 13.53 7.68 -2.48
N GLN A 101 12.71 7.01 -3.30
CA GLN A 101 12.72 7.15 -4.76
C GLN A 101 11.39 7.80 -5.14
N PRO A 102 11.30 9.14 -5.16
CA PRO A 102 10.04 9.85 -5.36
C PRO A 102 9.29 9.43 -6.63
N GLU A 103 10.03 9.10 -7.70
CA GLU A 103 9.46 8.65 -8.97
C GLU A 103 8.74 7.30 -8.83
N GLU A 104 9.31 6.33 -8.12
CA GLU A 104 8.67 5.05 -7.79
C GLU A 104 7.43 5.25 -6.92
N GLU A 105 7.51 6.12 -5.92
CA GLU A 105 6.37 6.37 -5.04
C GLU A 105 5.22 7.03 -5.80
N ALA A 106 5.52 7.99 -6.68
CA ALA A 106 4.53 8.63 -7.54
C ALA A 106 3.87 7.62 -8.50
N ALA A 107 4.64 6.75 -9.14
CA ALA A 107 4.10 5.71 -10.02
C ALA A 107 3.19 4.73 -9.27
N ASN A 108 3.59 4.30 -8.07
CA ASN A 108 2.77 3.44 -7.23
C ASN A 108 1.46 4.10 -6.75
N LEU A 109 1.52 5.40 -6.39
CA LEU A 109 0.34 6.17 -5.99
C LEU A 109 -0.61 6.34 -7.17
N TRP A 110 -0.08 6.68 -8.35
CA TRP A 110 -0.86 6.79 -9.58
C TRP A 110 -1.56 5.46 -9.91
N ALA A 111 -0.82 4.35 -9.91
CA ALA A 111 -1.36 3.02 -10.19
C ALA A 111 -2.49 2.63 -9.23
N ALA A 112 -2.32 2.91 -7.93
CA ALA A 112 -3.35 2.62 -6.94
C ALA A 112 -4.62 3.44 -7.15
N LEU A 113 -4.49 4.73 -7.51
CA LEU A 113 -5.64 5.61 -7.77
C LEU A 113 -6.35 5.26 -9.08
N GLU A 114 -5.61 4.84 -10.10
CA GLU A 114 -6.18 4.43 -11.39
C GLU A 114 -6.94 3.09 -11.27
N LEU A 115 -6.37 2.12 -10.56
CA LEU A 115 -6.96 0.78 -10.43
C LEU A 115 -8.13 0.69 -9.45
N ILE A 116 -8.15 1.56 -8.42
CA ILE A 116 -9.07 1.43 -7.30
C ILE A 116 -9.77 2.77 -7.06
N SER A 117 -11.01 2.85 -7.52
CA SER A 117 -11.83 4.05 -7.37
C SER A 117 -12.05 4.44 -5.91
N ASP A 118 -12.32 5.73 -5.65
CA ASP A 118 -12.64 6.22 -4.30
C ASP A 118 -13.87 5.51 -3.70
N LYS A 119 -14.88 5.22 -4.52
CA LYS A 119 -16.09 4.52 -4.08
C LYS A 119 -15.78 3.08 -3.66
N GLU A 120 -15.10 2.32 -4.52
CA GLU A 120 -14.73 0.93 -4.23
C GLU A 120 -13.83 0.84 -3.00
N TRP A 121 -12.87 1.75 -2.87
CA TRP A 121 -12.02 1.81 -1.68
C TRP A 121 -12.84 2.04 -0.41
N GLN A 122 -13.77 3.00 -0.41
CA GLN A 122 -14.62 3.29 0.75
C GLN A 122 -15.46 2.07 1.17
N GLU A 123 -16.12 1.41 0.22
CA GLU A 123 -16.96 0.23 0.48
C GLU A 123 -16.14 -0.92 1.10
N LEU A 124 -14.95 -1.18 0.56
CA LEU A 124 -14.06 -2.23 1.08
C LEU A 124 -13.44 -1.87 2.42
N GLU A 125 -13.15 -0.60 2.65
CA GLU A 125 -12.58 -0.15 3.93
C GLU A 125 -13.60 -0.16 5.07
N GLU A 126 -14.87 0.03 4.76
CA GLU A 126 -15.97 -0.18 5.72
C GLU A 126 -16.16 -1.66 6.06
N THR A 127 -15.96 -2.54 5.07
CA THR A 127 -16.14 -3.99 5.24
C THR A 127 -14.93 -4.66 5.91
N HIS A 128 -13.71 -4.20 5.61
CA HIS A 128 -12.45 -4.78 6.08
C HIS A 128 -11.48 -3.72 6.66
N PRO A 129 -11.90 -2.97 7.71
CA PRO A 129 -11.12 -1.83 8.23
C PRO A 129 -9.72 -2.21 8.73
N GLU A 130 -9.51 -3.45 9.20
CA GLU A 130 -8.24 -3.94 9.73
C GLU A 130 -7.32 -4.58 8.70
N SER A 131 -7.85 -5.14 7.61
CA SER A 131 -7.13 -6.12 6.81
C SER A 131 -6.91 -5.62 5.38
N LEU A 132 -5.70 -5.13 5.10
CA LEU A 132 -5.31 -4.81 3.72
C LEU A 132 -5.21 -6.06 2.84
N ASP A 133 -4.95 -7.22 3.44
CA ASP A 133 -4.90 -8.50 2.73
C ASP A 133 -6.29 -8.88 2.22
N ASP A 134 -7.32 -8.78 3.06
CA ASP A 134 -8.69 -9.10 2.64
C ASP A 134 -9.26 -8.07 1.66
N ILE A 135 -8.92 -6.78 1.82
CA ILE A 135 -9.20 -5.77 0.79
C ILE A 135 -8.54 -6.15 -0.54
N SER A 136 -7.27 -6.58 -0.55
CA SER A 136 -6.59 -6.96 -1.80
C SER A 136 -7.23 -8.17 -2.48
N LYS A 137 -7.69 -9.16 -1.70
CA LYS A 137 -8.45 -10.31 -2.22
C LYS A 137 -9.77 -9.87 -2.83
N ALA A 138 -10.51 -9.01 -2.15
CA ALA A 138 -11.78 -8.48 -2.64
C ALA A 138 -11.62 -7.63 -3.91
N LEU A 139 -10.50 -6.90 -4.02
CA LEU A 139 -10.13 -6.16 -5.22
C LEU A 139 -9.67 -7.04 -6.38
N GLU A 140 -9.38 -8.32 -6.17
CA GLU A 140 -8.65 -9.16 -7.13
C GLU A 140 -7.34 -8.46 -7.58
N LEU A 141 -6.56 -7.97 -6.62
CA LEU A 141 -5.26 -7.30 -6.85
C LEU A 141 -4.22 -7.77 -5.83
N PRO A 142 -2.91 -7.61 -6.09
CA PRO A 142 -1.89 -7.96 -5.12
C PRO A 142 -1.96 -7.06 -3.87
N PRO A 143 -1.46 -7.50 -2.69
CA PRO A 143 -1.46 -6.70 -1.46
C PRO A 143 -0.79 -5.33 -1.57
N ALA A 144 0.13 -5.19 -2.54
CA ALA A 144 0.75 -3.93 -2.93
C ALA A 144 -0.27 -2.83 -3.23
N ALA A 145 -1.33 -3.18 -3.97
CA ALA A 145 -2.32 -2.24 -4.45
C ALA A 145 -3.12 -1.64 -3.28
N ALA A 146 -3.63 -2.50 -2.38
CA ALA A 146 -4.35 -2.06 -1.19
C ALA A 146 -3.47 -1.20 -0.27
N LEU A 147 -2.21 -1.57 -0.09
CA LEU A 147 -1.24 -0.78 0.67
C LEU A 147 -1.05 0.62 0.08
N TRP A 148 -0.75 0.72 -1.21
CA TRP A 148 -0.51 2.00 -1.86
C TRP A 148 -1.77 2.86 -1.95
N ARG A 149 -2.94 2.22 -2.09
CA ARG A 149 -4.22 2.93 -2.01
C ARG A 149 -4.47 3.54 -0.64
N ALA A 150 -4.16 2.82 0.45
CA ALA A 150 -4.24 3.35 1.81
C ALA A 150 -3.26 4.52 2.05
N ARG A 151 -2.11 4.52 1.37
CA ARG A 151 -1.14 5.62 1.42
C ARG A 151 -1.61 6.84 0.64
N ALA A 152 -2.20 6.65 -0.53
CA ALA A 152 -2.81 7.74 -1.30
C ALA A 152 -3.90 8.45 -0.48
N GLU A 153 -4.74 7.72 0.27
CA GLU A 153 -5.70 8.35 1.19
C GLU A 153 -5.02 9.13 2.31
N GLN A 154 -3.89 8.64 2.82
CA GLN A 154 -3.15 9.34 3.86
C GLN A 154 -2.56 10.67 3.35
N GLU A 155 -2.19 10.77 2.08
CA GLU A 155 -1.67 12.01 1.48
C GLU A 155 -2.78 13.03 1.19
N LYS A 156 -3.98 12.56 0.83
CA LYS A 156 -5.16 13.44 0.66
C LYS A 156 -5.60 14.08 1.98
N GLN A 157 -5.35 13.44 3.12
CA GLN A 157 -5.83 13.89 4.42
C GLN A 157 -4.82 14.84 5.07
N SER A 158 -5.23 16.11 5.24
CA SER A 158 -4.53 17.07 6.10
C SER A 158 -4.42 16.54 7.54
N ALA A 159 -3.46 17.06 8.31
CA ALA A 159 -3.14 16.55 9.65
C ALA A 159 -4.38 16.46 10.56
N GLN A 160 -4.99 15.28 10.63
CA GLN A 160 -6.13 15.01 11.48
C GLN A 160 -5.68 14.93 12.94
N PRO A 161 -6.46 15.48 13.88
CA PRO A 161 -6.14 15.32 15.30
C PRO A 161 -6.14 13.84 15.68
N PRO A 162 -5.28 13.41 16.61
CA PRO A 162 -5.27 12.04 17.08
C PRO A 162 -6.57 11.73 17.83
N VAL A 163 -7.07 10.51 17.65
CA VAL A 163 -8.25 10.00 18.35
C VAL A 163 -7.85 9.30 19.65
N LYS A 164 -8.69 9.41 20.67
CA LYS A 164 -8.48 8.72 21.95
C LYS A 164 -8.93 7.27 21.85
N LEU A 165 -7.99 6.33 21.86
CA LEU A 165 -8.27 4.90 21.86
C LEU A 165 -8.00 4.30 23.25
N ARG A 166 -9.05 3.84 23.92
CA ARG A 166 -8.89 3.11 25.20
C ARG A 166 -8.41 1.68 24.95
N LEU A 167 -7.21 1.36 25.44
CA LEU A 167 -6.62 0.03 25.34
C LEU A 167 -7.14 -0.88 26.47
N ASP A 168 -7.40 -2.13 26.15
CA ASP A 168 -7.65 -3.16 27.17
C ASP A 168 -6.34 -3.57 27.88
N ARG A 169 -6.47 -4.37 28.95
CA ARG A 169 -5.31 -4.80 29.75
C ARG A 169 -4.28 -5.58 28.93
N LYS A 170 -4.72 -6.39 27.96
CA LYS A 170 -3.84 -7.19 27.11
C LYS A 170 -3.05 -6.29 26.17
N ALA A 171 -3.70 -5.35 25.51
CA ALA A 171 -3.07 -4.38 24.62
C ALA A 171 -2.07 -3.48 25.38
N GLN A 172 -2.44 -3.00 26.57
CA GLN A 172 -1.53 -2.24 27.43
C GLN A 172 -0.28 -3.05 27.79
N GLN A 173 -0.45 -4.29 28.24
CA GLN A 173 0.66 -5.18 28.60
C GLN A 173 1.57 -5.50 27.40
N LEU A 174 1.01 -5.68 26.21
CA LEU A 174 1.79 -5.99 25.02
C LEU A 174 2.53 -4.77 24.48
N LEU A 175 1.89 -3.60 24.50
CA LEU A 175 2.50 -2.35 24.06
C LEU A 175 3.59 -1.89 25.04
N SER A 176 3.44 -2.10 26.35
CA SER A 176 4.43 -1.68 27.36
C SER A 176 5.71 -2.53 27.39
N LYS A 177 5.72 -3.71 26.76
CA LYS A 177 6.92 -4.55 26.68
C LYS A 177 8.09 -3.77 26.06
N PRO A 178 9.33 -3.93 26.58
CA PRO A 178 10.51 -3.31 26.00
C PRO A 178 10.64 -3.56 24.50
N VAL A 179 11.15 -2.55 23.79
CA VAL A 179 11.39 -2.58 22.34
C VAL A 179 12.88 -2.44 22.12
N ASN A 180 13.56 -3.57 21.91
CA ASN A 180 15.01 -3.64 21.72
C ASN A 180 15.39 -3.61 20.23
N GLY A 181 16.54 -3.02 19.91
CA GLY A 181 17.10 -2.95 18.57
C GLY A 181 16.72 -1.69 17.78
N GLN A 182 17.22 -1.63 16.54
CA GLN A 182 17.00 -0.53 15.60
C GLN A 182 16.26 -1.06 14.37
N GLY A 183 15.29 -0.29 13.86
CA GLY A 183 14.47 -0.69 12.71
C GLY A 183 13.09 -0.03 12.69
N GLY A 184 12.36 -0.23 11.58
CA GLY A 184 11.06 0.39 11.34
C GLY A 184 9.99 -0.02 12.37
N HIS A 185 9.92 -1.30 12.73
CA HIS A 185 9.02 -1.81 13.75
C HIS A 185 9.32 -1.22 15.12
N GLN A 186 10.60 -1.20 15.50
CA GLN A 186 11.07 -0.71 16.78
C GLN A 186 10.82 0.79 16.92
N SER A 187 11.11 1.56 15.88
CA SER A 187 10.83 3.00 15.85
C SER A 187 9.33 3.27 16.00
N PHE A 188 8.51 2.53 15.26
CA PHE A 188 7.07 2.72 15.30
C PHE A 188 6.42 2.29 16.62
N LEU A 189 6.84 1.16 17.21
CA LEU A 189 6.34 0.76 18.53
C LEU A 189 6.74 1.75 19.63
N ARG A 190 7.98 2.29 19.58
CA ARG A 190 8.39 3.37 20.50
C ARG A 190 7.60 4.65 20.29
N HIS A 191 7.19 4.95 19.05
CA HIS A 191 6.25 6.03 18.78
C HIS A 191 4.90 5.78 19.45
N LEU A 192 4.27 4.61 19.23
CA LEU A 192 3.00 4.25 19.87
C LEU A 192 3.09 4.25 21.41
N GLN A 193 4.20 3.79 21.99
CA GLN A 193 4.45 3.86 23.43
C GLN A 193 4.49 5.31 23.96
N ARG A 194 5.08 6.25 23.21
CA ARG A 194 5.08 7.68 23.58
C ARG A 194 3.71 8.32 23.48
N CYS A 195 2.85 7.81 22.60
CA CYS A 195 1.47 8.24 22.44
C CYS A 195 0.50 7.59 23.45
N LEU A 196 0.99 6.75 24.38
CA LEU A 196 0.18 6.12 25.42
C LEU A 196 0.21 6.94 26.71
N SER A 197 -0.95 7.37 27.19
CA SER A 197 -1.14 8.00 28.50
C SER A 197 -2.09 7.16 29.36
N GLY A 198 -1.55 6.51 30.39
CA GLY A 198 -2.29 5.53 31.20
C GLY A 198 -2.83 4.38 30.33
N SER A 199 -4.16 4.31 30.19
CA SER A 199 -4.84 3.31 29.34
C SER A 199 -5.27 3.85 27.97
N THR A 200 -4.98 5.12 27.67
CA THR A 200 -5.46 5.80 26.46
C THR A 200 -4.30 6.00 25.49
N LEU A 201 -4.41 5.42 24.30
CA LEU A 201 -3.51 5.63 23.17
C LEU A 201 -4.07 6.73 22.27
N TYR A 202 -3.26 7.75 21.99
CA TYR A 202 -3.60 8.79 21.01
C TYR A 202 -3.15 8.32 19.63
N LEU A 203 -4.11 7.92 18.80
CA LEU A 203 -3.85 7.27 17.52
C LEU A 203 -4.23 8.19 16.37
N THR A 204 -3.33 8.44 15.43
CA THR A 204 -3.71 9.12 14.18
C THR A 204 -4.18 8.12 13.14
N ARG A 205 -4.85 8.62 12.10
CA ARG A 205 -5.20 7.81 10.92
C ARG A 205 -3.98 7.21 10.23
N LYS A 206 -2.89 7.98 10.19
CA LYS A 206 -1.58 7.52 9.69
C LYS A 206 -1.03 6.35 10.51
N ASP A 207 -1.12 6.42 11.83
CA ASP A 207 -0.69 5.32 12.70
C ASP A 207 -1.52 4.07 12.48
N PHE A 208 -2.84 4.22 12.35
CA PHE A 208 -3.75 3.11 12.05
C PHE A 208 -3.38 2.42 10.73
N ASN A 209 -3.20 3.17 9.65
CA ASN A 209 -2.77 2.62 8.36
C ASN A 209 -1.37 1.97 8.45
N ARG A 210 -0.48 2.51 9.27
CA ARG A 210 0.84 1.92 9.50
C ARG A 210 0.76 0.61 10.27
N ILE A 211 -0.18 0.47 11.22
CA ILE A 211 -0.47 -0.81 11.89
C ILE A 211 -0.96 -1.84 10.88
N ARG A 212 -1.89 -1.47 9.98
CA ARG A 212 -2.37 -2.35 8.90
C ARG A 212 -1.24 -2.83 7.98
N GLU A 213 -0.35 -1.92 7.58
CA GLU A 213 0.85 -2.23 6.78
C GLU A 213 1.74 -3.26 7.50
N TYR A 214 1.97 -3.10 8.80
CA TYR A 214 2.79 -4.06 9.55
C TYR A 214 2.06 -5.39 9.80
N LEU A 215 0.74 -5.40 9.98
CA LEU A 215 -0.02 -6.66 10.09
C LEU A 215 0.03 -7.47 8.78
N LEU A 216 0.07 -6.80 7.64
CA LEU A 216 0.24 -7.45 6.34
C LEU A 216 1.63 -8.12 6.21
N ARG A 217 2.68 -7.48 6.73
CA ARG A 217 4.08 -7.88 6.45
C ARG A 217 4.75 -8.70 7.53
N THR A 218 4.20 -8.72 8.73
CA THR A 218 4.94 -9.18 9.91
C THR A 218 4.34 -10.43 10.52
N GLY A 219 5.21 -11.40 10.78
CA GLY A 219 4.94 -12.56 11.62
C GLY A 219 5.46 -12.40 13.05
N GLY A 220 5.16 -13.38 13.91
CA GLY A 220 5.76 -13.51 15.24
C GLY A 220 5.38 -12.41 16.25
N GLY A 221 6.29 -12.11 17.17
CA GLY A 221 6.02 -11.31 18.38
C GLY A 221 5.67 -9.83 18.16
N TYR A 222 6.04 -9.24 17.01
CA TYR A 222 5.59 -7.90 16.66
C TYR A 222 4.13 -7.88 16.21
N ARG A 223 3.72 -8.90 15.41
CA ARG A 223 2.34 -9.05 14.95
C ARG A 223 1.35 -9.06 16.10
N SER A 224 1.65 -9.82 17.16
CA SER A 224 0.77 -9.88 18.34
C SER A 224 0.57 -8.54 19.05
N ARG A 225 1.59 -7.66 19.03
CA ARG A 225 1.48 -6.32 19.63
C ARG A 225 0.58 -5.42 18.78
N TYR A 226 0.79 -5.41 17.46
CA TYR A 226 -0.05 -4.65 16.53
C TYR A 226 -1.50 -5.13 16.53
N GLN A 227 -1.70 -6.46 16.55
CA GLN A 227 -3.05 -7.05 16.58
C GLN A 227 -3.82 -6.62 17.82
N ALA A 228 -3.20 -6.60 19.00
CA ALA A 228 -3.89 -6.20 20.23
C ALA A 228 -4.35 -4.72 20.20
N ILE A 229 -3.58 -3.84 19.54
CA ILE A 229 -3.98 -2.44 19.32
C ILE A 229 -5.12 -2.37 18.29
N MET A 230 -5.01 -3.14 17.20
CA MET A 230 -6.02 -3.22 16.16
C MET A 230 -7.37 -3.72 16.71
N ASP A 231 -7.37 -4.77 17.54
CA ASP A 231 -8.58 -5.30 18.20
C ASP A 231 -9.28 -4.22 19.04
N CYS A 232 -8.52 -3.35 19.70
CA CYS A 232 -9.08 -2.21 20.43
C CYS A 232 -9.65 -1.17 19.47
N ALA A 233 -8.92 -0.84 18.40
CA ALA A 233 -9.32 0.14 17.40
C ALA A 233 -10.62 -0.27 16.70
N LEU A 234 -10.77 -1.55 16.32
CA LEU A 234 -11.98 -2.08 15.70
C LEU A 234 -13.23 -1.90 16.57
N ARG A 235 -13.12 -2.16 17.88
CA ARG A 235 -14.23 -1.88 18.80
C ARG A 235 -14.56 -0.39 18.89
N GLY A 236 -13.55 0.48 18.78
CA GLY A 236 -13.75 1.93 18.71
C GLY A 236 -14.48 2.32 17.43
N ILE A 237 -14.02 1.79 16.29
CA ILE A 237 -14.59 2.00 14.96
C ILE A 237 -16.06 1.57 14.91
N GLU A 238 -16.37 0.38 15.41
CA GLU A 238 -17.74 -0.15 15.48
C GLU A 238 -18.64 0.77 16.32
N LYS A 239 -18.18 1.20 17.49
CA LYS A 239 -18.93 2.10 18.38
C LYS A 239 -19.19 3.48 17.77
N SER A 240 -18.24 4.01 17.00
CA SER A 240 -18.39 5.27 16.28
C SER A 240 -19.27 5.15 15.04
N GLY A 241 -19.72 3.94 14.68
CA GLY A 241 -20.52 3.68 13.48
C GLY A 241 -19.71 3.74 12.19
N GLY A 242 -18.42 3.39 12.24
CA GLY A 242 -17.58 3.25 11.06
C GLY A 242 -16.23 3.96 11.15
N LEU A 243 -15.33 3.55 10.26
CA LEU A 243 -13.93 3.99 10.26
C LEU A 243 -13.78 5.49 10.00
N ARG A 244 -14.61 6.02 9.10
CA ARG A 244 -14.63 7.44 8.76
C ARG A 244 -14.98 8.27 9.98
N ARG A 245 -16.09 7.96 10.66
CA ARG A 245 -16.53 8.68 11.87
C ARG A 245 -15.50 8.61 12.98
N PHE A 246 -14.91 7.44 13.20
CA PHE A 246 -13.89 7.25 14.21
C PHE A 246 -12.70 8.23 14.05
N PHE A 247 -12.22 8.47 12.83
CA PHE A 247 -11.07 9.35 12.56
C PHE A 247 -11.42 10.80 12.17
N HIS A 248 -12.66 11.10 11.74
CA HIS A 248 -13.01 12.40 11.16
C HIS A 248 -13.99 13.21 12.00
N GLU A 249 -14.76 12.58 12.88
CA GLU A 249 -15.72 13.29 13.72
C GLU A 249 -15.12 13.55 15.11
N PRO A 250 -15.35 14.74 15.70
CA PRO A 250 -14.96 15.00 17.08
C PRO A 250 -15.58 13.92 17.98
N GLN A 251 -14.76 13.15 18.67
CA GLN A 251 -15.28 12.16 19.62
C GLN A 251 -15.88 12.90 20.81
N PRO A 252 -17.11 12.54 21.26
CA PRO A 252 -17.67 13.09 22.49
C PRO A 252 -16.75 12.74 23.67
N GLU A 253 -16.58 13.70 24.59
CA GLU A 253 -15.65 13.62 25.71
C GLU A 253 -15.91 12.46 26.69
#